data_AF-A0AAU4W451-F1
#
_entry.id   AF-A0AAU4W451-F1
#
_cell.length_a   1.000
_cell.length_b   1.000
_cell.length_c   1.000
_cell.angle_alpha   90.00
_cell.angle_beta   90.00
_cell.angle_gamma   90.00
#
_symmetry.space_group_name_H-M   'P 1'
#
loop_
_entity.id
_entity.type
_entity.pdbx_description
1 polymer ?
#
loop_
_entity_poly.entity_id
_entity_poly.type
_entity_poly.pdbx_seq_one_letter_code
_entity_poly.pdbx_strand_id
1 'polypeptide(L)'
;MPPHYQDSALSRRRFLVVGAACAGALAVPAAVGAPRAAAATQYTLTVTNNSTQFQDICLFQKSVGLGVPAAVSLAWLTAPAHPGHTVTFTWTVNYSFVWAPTGPLMSGIPFMDWEQAAADPDDQLQNQTGFDFDDGNYGFVPAPDGDTPLGGLGIQVLPSVPDDTASVGIGMNGAPVFAAQAVPGTKLVFTPRPQYWITAGTFIDGEVLNVEEITNDAEIPYDNTFSMNAVLTQTNLWTVFAPKS
;
A
#
# COMPACT_ATOMS: atom_id res chain seq x y z
N MET A 1 -19.21 -23.63 -58.12
CA MET A 1 -18.56 -23.00 -59.29
C MET A 1 -18.14 -21.58 -58.88
N PRO A 2 -16.83 -21.26 -58.89
CA PRO A 2 -16.24 -20.01 -58.37
C PRO A 2 -16.09 -18.96 -59.51
N PRO A 3 -15.29 -17.87 -59.44
CA PRO A 3 -14.78 -17.01 -58.34
C PRO A 3 -14.94 -15.47 -58.62
N HIS A 4 -14.51 -14.57 -57.71
CA HIS A 4 -13.40 -13.61 -57.96
C HIS A 4 -13.38 -12.37 -57.01
N TYR A 5 -12.40 -12.40 -56.10
CA TYR A 5 -11.40 -11.37 -55.76
C TYR A 5 -11.49 -9.99 -56.44
N GLN A 6 -11.49 -8.91 -55.64
CA GLN A 6 -11.17 -7.55 -56.08
C GLN A 6 -10.18 -6.89 -55.11
N ASP A 7 -9.18 -6.26 -55.72
CA ASP A 7 -7.92 -5.74 -55.22
C ASP A 7 -8.04 -4.47 -54.35
N SER A 8 -7.06 -4.32 -53.46
CA SER A 8 -6.73 -3.07 -52.76
C SER A 8 -5.74 -2.25 -53.59
N ALA A 9 -6.07 -0.98 -53.89
CA ALA A 9 -5.14 -0.06 -54.52
C ALA A 9 -5.04 1.26 -53.74
N LEU A 10 -3.81 1.54 -53.32
CA LEU A 10 -3.28 2.77 -52.75
C LEU A 10 -3.48 3.98 -53.68
N SER A 11 -3.75 5.16 -53.11
CA SER A 11 -3.46 6.43 -53.79
C SER A 11 -2.95 7.49 -52.81
N ARG A 12 -1.67 7.83 -52.97
CA ARG A 12 -0.99 8.99 -52.36
C ARG A 12 -1.34 10.24 -53.17
N ARG A 13 -1.62 11.37 -52.53
CA ARG A 13 -1.21 12.71 -53.04
C ARG A 13 -0.79 13.65 -51.92
N ARG A 14 0.34 14.31 -52.19
CA ARG A 14 1.09 15.26 -51.37
C ARG A 14 0.50 16.68 -51.44
N PHE A 15 0.56 17.36 -50.28
CA PHE A 15 0.97 18.74 -50.00
C PHE A 15 0.58 19.91 -50.93
N LEU A 16 0.00 20.95 -50.31
CA LEU A 16 0.42 22.34 -50.52
C LEU A 16 0.40 23.11 -49.18
N VAL A 17 1.49 23.84 -48.91
CA VAL A 17 1.72 24.71 -47.76
C VAL A 17 1.16 26.10 -48.06
N VAL A 18 0.52 26.75 -47.08
CA VAL A 18 0.39 28.21 -47.00
C VAL A 18 0.68 28.62 -45.56
N GLY A 19 1.66 29.51 -45.37
CA GLY A 19 2.02 30.08 -44.08
C GLY A 19 1.23 31.36 -43.77
N ALA A 20 1.03 31.62 -42.49
CA ALA A 20 0.79 32.95 -41.94
C ALA A 20 1.21 32.95 -40.47
N ALA A 21 2.14 33.86 -40.12
CA ALA A 21 2.52 34.19 -38.76
C ALA A 21 1.58 35.26 -38.21
N CYS A 22 1.23 35.20 -36.92
CA CYS A 22 1.04 36.37 -36.06
C CYS A 22 1.02 35.95 -34.58
N ALA A 23 1.75 36.72 -33.78
CA ALA A 23 1.95 36.55 -32.35
C ALA A 23 0.67 36.82 -31.55
N GLY A 24 0.51 36.07 -30.46
CA GLY A 24 -0.52 36.27 -29.46
C GLY A 24 -0.28 35.32 -28.29
N ALA A 25 0.76 35.59 -27.50
CA ALA A 25 0.96 34.93 -26.22
C ALA A 25 -0.19 35.34 -25.27
N LEU A 26 -1.23 34.52 -25.20
CA LEU A 26 -2.22 34.61 -24.14
C LEU A 26 -1.56 34.09 -22.85
N ALA A 27 -1.21 35.04 -21.98
CA ALA A 27 -0.83 34.74 -20.61
C ALA A 27 -1.98 33.98 -19.94
N VAL A 28 -1.73 32.72 -19.58
CA VAL A 28 -2.59 31.96 -18.68
C VAL A 28 -2.54 32.69 -17.33
N PRO A 29 -3.68 33.12 -16.75
CA PRO A 29 -3.65 33.71 -15.42
C PRO A 29 -3.18 32.63 -14.45
N ALA A 30 -2.15 32.97 -13.66
CA ALA A 30 -1.63 32.15 -12.58
C ALA A 30 -2.80 31.69 -11.71
N ALA A 31 -2.95 30.37 -11.58
CA ALA A 31 -3.93 29.76 -10.71
C ALA A 31 -3.78 30.35 -9.30
N VAL A 32 -4.85 31.02 -8.87
CA VAL A 32 -5.06 31.49 -7.52
C VAL A 32 -4.88 30.31 -6.58
N GLY A 33 -3.87 30.40 -5.72
CA GLY A 33 -3.68 29.63 -4.48
C GLY A 33 -4.19 28.20 -4.51
N ALA A 34 -3.37 27.27 -5.01
CA ALA A 34 -3.45 25.91 -4.50
C ALA A 34 -3.36 25.98 -2.96
N PRO A 35 -4.30 25.39 -2.20
CA PRO A 35 -4.14 25.32 -0.77
C PRO A 35 -2.80 24.62 -0.49
N ARG A 36 -1.97 25.25 0.34
CA ARG A 36 -0.74 24.62 0.84
C ARG A 36 -1.18 23.31 1.49
N ALA A 37 -0.82 22.18 0.90
CA ALA A 37 -1.00 20.87 1.52
C ALA A 37 -0.51 21.01 2.97
N ALA A 38 -1.40 20.76 3.93
CA ALA A 38 -0.97 20.64 5.32
C ALA A 38 0.17 19.60 5.32
N ALA A 39 1.31 19.93 5.93
CA ALA A 39 2.42 19.01 5.98
C ALA A 39 1.95 17.77 6.75
N ALA A 40 1.74 16.66 6.03
CA ALA A 40 1.41 15.39 6.65
C ALA A 40 2.53 15.05 7.64
N THR A 41 2.16 14.63 8.85
CA THR A 41 3.12 14.23 9.88
C THR A 41 3.98 13.08 9.36
N GLN A 42 5.28 13.33 9.23
CA GLN A 42 6.25 12.34 8.76
C GLN A 42 6.91 11.64 9.92
N TYR A 43 6.82 10.32 9.92
CA TYR A 43 7.51 9.44 10.85
C TYR A 43 8.83 8.99 10.26
N THR A 44 9.83 8.85 11.11
CA THR A 44 11.17 8.39 10.75
C THR A 44 11.65 7.33 11.74
N LEU A 45 12.24 6.26 11.23
CA LEU A 45 12.97 5.28 12.01
C LEU A 45 14.35 5.08 11.41
N THR A 46 15.39 5.38 12.18
CA THR A 46 16.77 5.08 11.81
C THR A 46 17.21 3.80 12.52
N VAL A 47 17.60 2.79 11.75
CA VAL A 47 17.95 1.47 12.28
C VAL A 47 19.42 1.17 12.00
N THR A 48 20.19 0.86 13.02
CA THR A 48 21.57 0.38 12.88
C THR A 48 21.64 -1.11 13.16
N ASN A 49 22.12 -1.88 12.17
CA ASN A 49 22.41 -3.29 12.37
C ASN A 49 23.82 -3.46 12.97
N ASN A 50 23.92 -3.63 14.29
CA ASN A 50 25.17 -4.00 14.96
C ASN A 50 25.28 -5.51 15.25
N SER A 51 24.42 -6.34 14.63
CA SER A 51 24.55 -7.78 14.69
C SER A 51 25.80 -8.26 13.91
N THR A 52 26.08 -9.55 13.97
CA THR A 52 27.18 -10.16 13.21
C THR A 52 26.75 -10.64 11.82
N GLN A 53 25.47 -10.51 11.47
CA GLN A 53 24.89 -11.09 10.26
C GLN A 53 24.23 -10.03 9.38
N PHE A 54 24.18 -10.32 8.08
CA PHE A 54 23.26 -9.64 7.18
C PHE A 54 21.82 -9.95 7.61
N GLN A 55 20.97 -8.93 7.65
CA GLN A 55 19.57 -9.04 8.04
C GLN A 55 18.73 -8.11 7.19
N ASP A 56 17.55 -8.56 6.81
CA ASP A 56 16.48 -7.71 6.31
C ASP A 56 15.72 -7.17 7.53
N ILE A 57 15.72 -5.85 7.64
CA ILE A 57 14.98 -5.14 8.68
C ILE A 57 13.56 -4.96 8.18
N CYS A 58 12.57 -5.41 8.95
CA CYS A 58 11.17 -5.35 8.58
C CYS A 58 10.40 -4.50 9.60
N LEU A 59 9.67 -3.51 9.10
CA LEU A 59 8.66 -2.77 9.83
C LEU A 59 7.29 -3.35 9.52
N PHE A 60 6.50 -3.60 10.56
CA PHE A 60 5.18 -4.16 10.43
C PHE A 60 4.24 -3.60 11.50
N GLN A 61 2.95 -3.91 11.37
CA GLN A 61 1.93 -3.61 12.37
C GLN A 61 1.25 -4.91 12.77
N LYS A 62 0.70 -5.00 13.99
CA LYS A 62 -0.01 -6.19 14.46
C LYS A 62 -1.51 -6.05 14.18
N SER A 63 -2.17 -7.12 13.73
CA SER A 63 -3.61 -7.11 13.38
C SER A 63 -4.55 -7.16 14.59
N VAL A 64 -4.01 -7.21 15.81
CA VAL A 64 -4.81 -7.26 17.05
C VAL A 64 -5.67 -6.00 17.17
N GLY A 65 -6.98 -6.19 17.33
CA GLY A 65 -7.93 -5.07 17.49
C GLY A 65 -8.29 -4.33 16.20
N LEU A 66 -7.90 -4.85 15.02
CA LEU A 66 -8.18 -4.24 13.71
C LEU A 66 -9.65 -4.36 13.28
N GLY A 67 -10.46 -5.18 13.95
CA GLY A 67 -11.89 -5.38 13.62
C GLY A 67 -12.15 -6.46 12.56
N VAL A 68 -11.11 -7.00 11.91
CA VAL A 68 -11.18 -8.11 10.96
C VAL A 68 -10.39 -9.30 11.50
N PRO A 69 -11.04 -10.33 12.07
CA PRO A 69 -10.34 -11.45 12.74
C PRO A 69 -9.43 -12.27 11.82
N ALA A 70 -9.77 -12.37 10.53
CA ALA A 70 -9.00 -13.11 9.54
C ALA A 70 -7.88 -12.27 8.90
N ALA A 71 -7.66 -11.03 9.36
CA ALA A 71 -6.63 -10.17 8.79
C ALA A 71 -5.24 -10.60 9.25
N VAL A 72 -4.35 -10.75 8.27
CA VAL A 72 -2.93 -11.02 8.46
C VAL A 72 -2.13 -9.72 8.35
N SER A 73 -1.01 -9.69 9.08
CA SER A 73 -0.06 -8.59 9.02
C SER A 73 0.93 -8.83 7.88
N LEU A 74 1.34 -7.77 7.19
CA LEU A 74 2.30 -7.84 6.09
C LEU A 74 3.62 -7.18 6.47
N ALA A 75 4.71 -7.62 5.83
CA ALA A 75 6.00 -6.93 5.88
C ALA A 75 5.89 -5.60 5.13
N TRP A 76 5.53 -4.55 5.85
CA TRP A 76 5.10 -3.30 5.25
C TRP A 76 6.26 -2.50 4.63
N LEU A 77 7.38 -2.35 5.35
CA LEU A 77 8.61 -1.76 4.82
C LEU A 77 9.78 -2.64 5.19
N THR A 78 10.52 -3.13 4.20
CA THR A 78 11.76 -3.87 4.42
C THR A 78 12.97 -3.14 3.87
N ALA A 79 14.12 -3.32 4.50
CA ALA A 79 15.39 -2.85 3.96
C ALA A 79 16.53 -3.78 4.37
N PRO A 80 17.42 -4.16 3.43
CA PRO A 80 18.59 -4.95 3.75
C PRO A 80 19.63 -4.12 4.52
N ALA A 81 20.19 -4.69 5.59
CA ALA A 81 21.22 -4.06 6.40
C ALA A 81 22.38 -5.02 6.68
N HIS A 82 23.57 -4.68 6.21
CA HIS A 82 24.82 -5.37 6.59
C HIS A 82 25.27 -4.98 8.02
N PRO A 83 26.06 -5.82 8.70
CA PRO A 83 26.69 -5.47 9.97
C PRO A 83 27.43 -4.13 9.93
N GLY A 84 27.14 -3.25 10.89
CA GLY A 84 27.66 -1.89 10.99
C GLY A 84 26.96 -0.85 10.12
N HIS A 85 25.98 -1.23 9.30
CA HIS A 85 25.25 -0.29 8.45
C HIS A 85 24.00 0.25 9.12
N THR A 86 23.60 1.45 8.68
CA THR A 86 22.39 2.13 9.12
C THR A 86 21.45 2.33 7.94
N VAL A 87 20.18 2.00 8.14
CA VAL A 87 19.08 2.23 7.21
C VAL A 87 18.10 3.22 7.83
N THR A 88 17.34 3.96 7.01
CA THR A 88 16.34 4.90 7.50
C THR A 88 15.05 4.70 6.74
N PHE A 89 13.97 4.47 7.49
CA PHE A 89 12.61 4.38 6.99
C PHE A 89 11.90 5.71 7.23
N THR A 90 11.13 6.17 6.25
CA THR A 90 10.32 7.38 6.36
C THR A 90 8.94 7.14 5.79
N TRP A 91 7.89 7.54 6.50
CA TRP A 91 6.52 7.36 6.04
C TRP A 91 5.58 8.44 6.56
N THR A 92 4.42 8.55 5.91
CA THR A 92 3.28 9.31 6.39
C THR A 92 2.10 8.39 6.67
N VAL A 93 1.16 8.84 7.50
CA VAL A 93 -0.10 8.13 7.73
C VAL A 93 -1.10 8.52 6.65
N ASN A 94 -0.96 7.91 5.48
CA ASN A 94 -1.89 8.03 4.36
C ASN A 94 -2.38 6.63 4.01
N TYR A 95 -3.67 6.38 4.25
CA TYR A 95 -4.27 5.08 4.04
C TYR A 95 -4.64 4.84 2.58
N SER A 96 -4.69 3.56 2.22
CA SER A 96 -5.21 3.11 0.94
C SER A 96 -5.98 1.81 1.13
N PHE A 97 -6.95 1.55 0.26
CA PHE A 97 -7.43 0.19 0.01
C PHE A 97 -6.42 -0.50 -0.90
N VAL A 98 -6.15 -1.77 -0.65
CA VAL A 98 -5.28 -2.60 -1.49
C VAL A 98 -5.98 -3.90 -1.84
N TRP A 99 -5.72 -4.40 -3.05
CA TRP A 99 -6.12 -5.74 -3.44
C TRP A 99 -5.01 -6.38 -4.26
N ALA A 100 -4.90 -7.70 -4.23
CA ALA A 100 -3.99 -8.46 -5.06
C ALA A 100 -4.62 -9.77 -5.52
N PRO A 101 -4.28 -10.25 -6.73
CA PRO A 101 -4.63 -11.61 -7.14
C PRO A 101 -3.77 -12.58 -6.33
N THR A 102 -4.39 -13.28 -5.39
CA THR A 102 -3.69 -14.22 -4.51
C THR A 102 -4.46 -15.52 -4.44
N GLY A 103 -3.75 -16.63 -4.25
CA GLY A 103 -4.38 -17.82 -3.67
C GLY A 103 -4.70 -17.61 -2.19
N PRO A 104 -4.82 -18.71 -1.42
CA PRO A 104 -4.96 -18.66 0.03
C PRO A 104 -3.81 -17.87 0.66
N LEU A 105 -4.13 -16.90 1.53
CA LEU A 105 -3.12 -16.16 2.30
C LEU A 105 -2.42 -17.11 3.29
N MET A 106 -1.14 -17.37 3.05
CA MET A 106 -0.28 -18.21 3.88
C MET A 106 1.01 -17.47 4.21
N SER A 107 1.56 -17.74 5.39
CA SER A 107 2.83 -17.14 5.84
C SER A 107 3.96 -17.37 4.84
N GLY A 108 4.76 -16.34 4.59
CA GLY A 108 5.89 -16.36 3.65
C GLY A 108 5.50 -16.27 2.18
N ILE A 109 4.21 -16.18 1.85
CA ILE A 109 3.76 -15.86 0.48
C ILE A 109 3.71 -14.34 0.33
N PRO A 110 4.34 -13.78 -0.72
CA PRO A 110 4.33 -12.34 -0.93
C PRO A 110 2.99 -11.88 -1.49
N PHE A 111 2.39 -10.86 -0.85
CA PHE A 111 1.24 -10.13 -1.39
C PHE A 111 1.77 -9.20 -2.49
N MET A 112 1.84 -9.71 -3.72
CA MET A 112 2.43 -9.03 -4.89
C MET A 112 1.37 -8.56 -5.88
N ASP A 113 1.79 -7.73 -6.85
CA ASP A 113 0.95 -7.25 -7.95
C ASP A 113 -0.34 -6.58 -7.46
N TRP A 114 -0.24 -5.84 -6.36
CA TRP A 114 -1.37 -5.16 -5.78
C TRP A 114 -1.71 -3.88 -6.53
N GLU A 115 -3.00 -3.57 -6.56
CA GLU A 115 -3.50 -2.26 -6.89
C GLU A 115 -3.95 -1.56 -5.61
N GLN A 116 -3.97 -0.23 -5.66
CA GLN A 116 -4.40 0.58 -4.53
C GLN A 116 -5.33 1.72 -4.94
N ALA A 117 -6.29 2.02 -4.06
CA ALA A 117 -7.11 3.22 -4.12
C ALA A 117 -6.89 4.05 -2.85
N ALA A 118 -6.85 5.37 -2.98
CA ALA A 118 -6.74 6.25 -1.82
C ALA A 118 -7.91 6.03 -0.86
N ALA A 119 -7.63 6.06 0.44
CA ALA A 119 -8.64 5.87 1.47
C ALA A 119 -8.40 6.85 2.61
N ASP A 120 -9.49 7.31 3.22
CA ASP A 120 -9.43 8.20 4.38
C ASP A 120 -10.45 7.73 5.43
N PRO A 121 -10.01 7.22 6.60
CA PRO A 121 -10.93 6.75 7.65
C PRO A 121 -11.79 7.87 8.24
N ASP A 122 -11.40 9.14 8.07
CA ASP A 122 -12.09 10.31 8.62
C ASP A 122 -13.05 10.97 7.60
N ASP A 123 -13.05 10.50 6.34
CA ASP A 123 -13.97 10.95 5.28
C ASP A 123 -14.96 9.84 4.88
N GLN A 124 -16.24 10.01 5.17
CA GLN A 124 -17.31 9.07 4.86
C GLN A 124 -17.47 8.71 3.36
N LEU A 125 -16.92 9.53 2.46
CA LEU A 125 -16.91 9.27 1.01
C LEU A 125 -15.67 8.49 0.56
N GLN A 126 -14.61 8.46 1.36
CA GLN A 126 -13.34 7.78 1.06
C GLN A 126 -12.97 6.69 2.07
N ASN A 127 -13.82 6.45 3.08
CA ASN A 127 -13.61 5.42 4.08
C ASN A 127 -14.18 4.05 3.67
N GLN A 128 -14.67 3.90 2.44
CA GLN A 128 -15.24 2.65 1.97
C GLN A 128 -15.12 2.45 0.46
N THR A 129 -15.05 1.18 0.05
CA THR A 129 -15.01 0.77 -1.34
C THR A 129 -15.71 -0.59 -1.54
N GLY A 130 -16.15 -0.86 -2.75
CA GLY A 130 -16.55 -2.19 -3.21
C GLY A 130 -15.36 -2.86 -3.92
N PHE A 131 -15.30 -4.19 -3.84
CA PHE A 131 -14.33 -4.99 -4.58
C PHE A 131 -15.08 -5.97 -5.48
N ASP A 132 -14.86 -5.86 -6.78
CA ASP A 132 -15.63 -6.55 -7.82
C ASP A 132 -14.71 -7.41 -8.70
N PHE A 133 -15.32 -8.36 -9.39
CA PHE A 133 -14.73 -9.10 -10.49
C PHE A 133 -15.70 -9.08 -11.68
N ASP A 134 -15.39 -8.23 -12.67
CA ASP A 134 -16.20 -8.05 -13.86
C ASP A 134 -15.36 -8.25 -15.13
N ASP A 135 -15.96 -8.91 -16.12
CA ASP A 135 -15.32 -9.26 -17.41
C ASP A 135 -13.90 -9.83 -17.29
N GLY A 136 -13.67 -10.68 -16.28
CA GLY A 136 -12.37 -11.32 -16.03
C GLY A 136 -11.34 -10.46 -15.31
N ASN A 137 -11.71 -9.28 -14.81
CA ASN A 137 -10.80 -8.34 -14.14
C ASN A 137 -11.29 -8.01 -12.73
N TYR A 138 -10.37 -8.01 -11.77
CA TYR A 138 -10.63 -7.46 -10.44
C TYR A 138 -10.52 -5.95 -10.46
N GLY A 139 -11.25 -5.29 -9.57
CA GLY A 139 -11.12 -3.86 -9.40
C GLY A 139 -11.90 -3.31 -8.21
N PHE A 140 -11.52 -2.10 -7.82
CA PHE A 140 -12.31 -1.32 -6.89
C PHE A 140 -13.46 -0.62 -7.62
N VAL A 141 -14.64 -0.65 -6.99
CA VAL A 141 -15.85 0.02 -7.43
C VAL A 141 -16.44 0.83 -6.27
N PRO A 142 -17.34 1.80 -6.50
CA PRO A 142 -18.04 2.44 -5.41
C PRO A 142 -18.73 1.41 -4.50
N ALA A 143 -18.65 1.62 -3.18
CA ALA A 143 -19.30 0.73 -2.23
C ALA A 143 -20.83 0.71 -2.48
N PRO A 144 -21.47 -0.47 -2.57
CA PRO A 144 -22.93 -0.59 -2.66
C PRO A 144 -23.66 0.09 -1.51
N ASP A 145 -23.10 -0.03 -0.31
CA ASP A 145 -23.67 0.47 0.94
C ASP A 145 -22.71 1.47 1.61
N GLY A 146 -23.28 2.48 2.28
CA GLY A 146 -22.55 3.63 2.84
C GLY A 146 -22.32 3.58 4.35
N ASP A 147 -22.33 2.39 4.96
CA ASP A 147 -22.49 2.19 6.41
C ASP A 147 -21.17 2.00 7.19
N THR A 148 -20.01 2.24 6.58
CA THR A 148 -18.73 2.17 7.29
C THR A 148 -18.59 3.32 8.29
N PRO A 149 -18.39 3.05 9.60
CA PRO A 149 -18.20 4.10 10.60
C PRO A 149 -16.92 4.91 10.36
N LEU A 150 -16.93 6.18 10.76
CA LEU A 150 -15.72 7.00 10.82
C LEU A 150 -14.67 6.37 11.75
N GLY A 151 -13.40 6.54 11.41
CA GLY A 151 -12.28 5.83 12.03
C GLY A 151 -12.10 4.39 11.53
N GLY A 152 -12.95 3.93 10.60
CA GLY A 152 -12.87 2.62 9.96
C GLY A 152 -12.71 2.73 8.43
N LEU A 153 -12.16 1.68 7.83
CA LEU A 153 -11.97 1.50 6.40
C LEU A 153 -12.71 0.25 5.95
N GLY A 154 -13.75 0.41 5.14
CA GLY A 154 -14.67 -0.64 4.73
C GLY A 154 -14.38 -1.15 3.33
N ILE A 155 -14.33 -2.48 3.17
CA ILE A 155 -14.28 -3.14 1.86
C ILE A 155 -15.45 -4.10 1.77
N GLN A 156 -16.34 -3.87 0.80
CA GLN A 156 -17.45 -4.78 0.50
C GLN A 156 -17.07 -5.66 -0.68
N VAL A 157 -16.82 -6.94 -0.42
CA VAL A 157 -16.49 -7.93 -1.45
C VAL A 157 -17.78 -8.35 -2.15
N LEU A 158 -17.90 -8.07 -3.44
CA LEU A 158 -19.12 -8.37 -4.20
C LEU A 158 -19.25 -9.87 -4.50
N PRO A 159 -20.47 -10.39 -4.68
CA PRO A 159 -20.69 -11.82 -4.95
C PRO A 159 -20.10 -12.35 -6.27
N SER A 160 -19.72 -11.45 -7.17
CA SER A 160 -19.05 -11.71 -8.46
C SER A 160 -17.60 -12.17 -8.29
N VAL A 161 -16.95 -11.77 -7.18
CA VAL A 161 -15.58 -12.18 -6.85
C VAL A 161 -15.54 -13.70 -6.67
N PRO A 162 -14.66 -14.43 -7.36
CA PRO A 162 -14.50 -15.86 -7.12
C PRO A 162 -13.85 -16.10 -5.75
N ASP A 163 -14.19 -17.23 -5.14
CA ASP A 163 -13.65 -17.61 -3.84
C ASP A 163 -12.17 -18.02 -3.94
N ASP A 164 -11.36 -17.70 -2.93
CA ASP A 164 -9.92 -18.04 -2.83
C ASP A 164 -9.00 -17.57 -3.98
N THR A 165 -9.42 -16.57 -4.79
CA THR A 165 -8.64 -16.08 -5.94
C THR A 165 -8.07 -14.66 -5.79
N ALA A 166 -8.50 -13.93 -4.77
CA ALA A 166 -8.01 -12.59 -4.48
C ALA A 166 -8.03 -12.30 -2.98
N SER A 167 -7.21 -11.33 -2.58
CA SER A 167 -7.19 -10.79 -1.23
C SER A 167 -7.32 -9.29 -1.25
N VAL A 168 -7.94 -8.75 -0.21
CA VAL A 168 -8.18 -7.32 -0.03
C VAL A 168 -7.65 -6.88 1.32
N GLY A 169 -7.37 -5.60 1.47
CA GLY A 169 -6.83 -5.08 2.70
C GLY A 169 -6.62 -3.59 2.70
N ILE A 170 -5.79 -3.13 3.63
CA ILE A 170 -5.43 -1.72 3.74
C ILE A 170 -3.93 -1.55 3.66
N GLY A 171 -3.52 -0.47 3.00
CA GLY A 171 -2.16 -0.01 2.90
C GLY A 171 -1.95 1.29 3.67
N MET A 172 -0.67 1.61 3.86
CA MET A 172 -0.22 2.88 4.41
C MET A 172 1.06 3.29 3.68
N ASN A 173 1.20 4.57 3.33
CA ASN A 173 2.38 5.08 2.63
C ASN A 173 2.67 4.36 1.29
N GLY A 174 1.61 3.93 0.60
CA GLY A 174 1.72 3.28 -0.71
C GLY A 174 2.19 1.82 -0.69
N ALA A 175 2.23 1.20 0.49
CA ALA A 175 2.53 -0.22 0.64
C ALA A 175 1.44 -0.92 1.49
N PRO A 176 1.13 -2.19 1.22
CA PRO A 176 0.11 -2.94 1.93
C PRO A 176 0.59 -3.25 3.36
N VAL A 177 -0.30 -3.11 4.34
CA VAL A 177 0.01 -3.33 5.78
C VAL A 177 -0.76 -4.54 6.31
N PHE A 178 -2.01 -4.67 5.92
CA PHE A 178 -2.89 -5.77 6.31
C PHE A 178 -3.61 -6.31 5.08
N ALA A 179 -3.85 -7.61 5.07
CA ALA A 179 -4.66 -8.28 4.06
C ALA A 179 -5.59 -9.31 4.71
N ALA A 180 -6.68 -9.63 4.04
CA ALA A 180 -7.59 -10.71 4.36
C ALA A 180 -8.09 -11.34 3.05
N GLN A 181 -8.45 -12.63 3.10
CA GLN A 181 -9.02 -13.31 1.95
C GLN A 181 -10.30 -12.61 1.50
N ALA A 182 -10.46 -12.38 0.20
CA ALA A 182 -11.68 -11.77 -0.34
C ALA A 182 -12.80 -12.81 -0.41
N VAL A 183 -13.57 -12.94 0.68
CA VAL A 183 -14.71 -13.87 0.72
C VAL A 183 -15.93 -13.22 0.06
N PRO A 184 -16.54 -13.84 -0.97
CA PRO A 184 -17.63 -13.22 -1.74
C PRO A 184 -18.86 -12.88 -0.88
N GLY A 185 -19.40 -11.68 -1.08
CA GLY A 185 -20.59 -11.19 -0.35
C GLY A 185 -20.32 -10.77 1.10
N THR A 186 -19.06 -10.64 1.51
CA THR A 186 -18.70 -10.19 2.87
C THR A 186 -18.34 -8.71 2.91
N LYS A 187 -18.44 -8.14 4.12
CA LYS A 187 -17.97 -6.79 4.41
C LYS A 187 -16.87 -6.86 5.46
N LEU A 188 -15.72 -6.28 5.15
CA LEU A 188 -14.57 -6.16 6.05
C LEU A 188 -14.46 -4.71 6.50
N VAL A 189 -14.33 -4.47 7.80
CA VAL A 189 -14.15 -3.12 8.36
C VAL A 189 -12.88 -3.09 9.19
N PHE A 190 -11.84 -2.49 8.61
CA PHE A 190 -10.55 -2.30 9.26
C PHE A 190 -10.58 -1.04 10.12
N THR A 191 -10.23 -1.12 11.39
CA THR A 191 -10.15 0.02 12.30
C THR A 191 -8.67 0.32 12.58
N PRO A 192 -8.00 1.13 11.75
CA PRO A 192 -6.57 1.36 11.88
C PRO A 192 -6.23 1.99 13.23
N ARG A 193 -5.30 1.36 13.94
CA ARG A 193 -4.70 1.87 15.19
C ARG A 193 -3.19 1.69 15.07
N PRO A 194 -2.49 2.58 14.34
CA PRO A 194 -1.11 2.33 13.97
C PRO A 194 -0.23 2.14 15.20
N GLN A 195 0.30 0.92 15.32
CA GLN A 195 1.32 0.51 16.27
C GLN A 195 2.45 -0.09 15.45
N TYR A 196 3.64 0.49 15.56
CA TYR A 196 4.78 0.12 14.72
C TYR A 196 5.70 -0.83 15.46
N TRP A 197 6.04 -1.92 14.80
CA TRP A 197 6.95 -2.93 15.30
C TRP A 197 8.09 -3.12 14.31
N ILE A 198 9.26 -3.47 14.84
CA ILE A 198 10.44 -3.80 14.06
C ILE A 198 10.89 -5.22 14.36
N THR A 199 11.35 -5.93 13.35
CA THR A 199 12.01 -7.23 13.46
C THR A 199 13.16 -7.33 12.45
N ALA A 200 14.01 -8.34 12.59
CA ALA A 200 15.15 -8.62 11.73
C ALA A 200 15.19 -10.09 11.38
N GLY A 201 15.45 -10.40 10.10
CA GLY A 201 15.45 -11.77 9.59
C GLY A 201 15.67 -11.82 8.09
N THR A 202 14.99 -12.74 7.41
CA THR A 202 14.86 -12.76 5.95
C THR A 202 13.43 -12.40 5.64
N PHE A 203 13.22 -11.19 5.12
CA PHE A 203 11.89 -10.68 4.84
C PHE A 203 11.84 -10.05 3.44
N ILE A 204 10.67 -10.15 2.80
CA ILE A 204 10.36 -9.56 1.50
C ILE A 204 9.22 -8.58 1.69
N ASP A 205 9.31 -7.40 1.07
CA ASP A 205 8.23 -6.42 1.05
C ASP A 205 6.89 -7.08 0.68
N GLY A 206 5.84 -6.78 1.44
CA GLY A 206 4.50 -7.32 1.22
C GLY A 206 4.30 -8.79 1.62
N GLU A 207 5.28 -9.49 2.18
CA GLU A 207 5.05 -10.87 2.60
C GLU A 207 4.08 -11.00 3.78
N VAL A 208 3.29 -12.07 3.75
CA VAL A 208 2.41 -12.42 4.87
C VAL A 208 3.26 -12.88 6.05
N LEU A 209 3.12 -12.17 7.17
CA LEU A 209 3.84 -12.44 8.40
C LEU A 209 3.03 -13.36 9.31
N ASN A 210 3.68 -14.41 9.81
CA ASN A 210 3.21 -15.11 11.00
C ASN A 210 3.74 -14.40 12.26
N VAL A 211 2.97 -13.43 12.75
CA VAL A 211 3.36 -12.61 13.90
C VAL A 211 3.60 -13.44 15.17
N GLU A 212 2.96 -14.60 15.31
CA GLU A 212 3.15 -15.50 16.47
C GLU A 212 4.51 -16.22 16.46
N GLU A 213 5.12 -16.36 15.29
CA GLU A 213 6.45 -16.98 15.12
C GLU A 213 7.59 -15.95 15.18
N ILE A 214 7.27 -14.65 15.13
CA ILE A 214 8.26 -13.58 15.29
C ILE A 214 8.65 -13.50 16.77
N THR A 215 9.85 -13.99 17.08
CA THR A 215 10.38 -14.06 18.46
C THR A 215 11.32 -12.90 18.82
N ASN A 216 11.73 -12.10 17.84
CA ASN A 216 12.66 -10.99 18.02
C ASN A 216 12.10 -9.68 17.43
N ASP A 217 10.94 -9.28 17.93
CA ASP A 217 10.34 -8.00 17.62
C ASP A 217 10.53 -6.98 18.76
N ALA A 218 10.39 -5.70 18.41
CA ALA A 218 10.30 -4.61 19.37
C ALA A 218 9.26 -3.60 18.93
N GLU A 219 8.48 -3.09 19.88
CA GLU A 219 7.60 -1.96 19.64
C GLU A 219 8.42 -0.67 19.50
N ILE A 220 7.97 0.22 18.61
CA ILE A 220 8.57 1.54 18.41
C ILE A 220 7.64 2.59 19.04
N PRO A 221 7.92 3.06 20.27
CA PRO A 221 7.07 4.01 20.96
C PRO A 221 7.29 5.42 20.40
N TYR A 222 6.38 5.88 19.55
CA TYR A 222 6.34 7.27 19.08
C TYR A 222 5.63 8.19 20.10
N ASP A 223 6.15 8.22 21.33
CA ASP A 223 5.60 9.03 22.41
C ASP A 223 6.05 10.49 22.27
N ASN A 224 5.17 11.33 21.72
CA ASN A 224 5.42 12.78 21.50
C ASN A 224 6.64 13.10 20.62
N THR A 225 7.12 12.13 19.83
CA THR A 225 8.15 12.28 18.81
C THR A 225 7.69 11.61 17.53
N PHE A 226 8.23 12.05 16.39
CA PHE A 226 8.05 11.41 15.08
C PHE A 226 9.35 10.82 14.55
N SER A 227 10.43 10.88 15.33
CA SER A 227 11.72 10.31 14.97
C SER A 227 12.19 9.37 16.07
N MET A 228 12.60 8.17 15.67
CA MET A 228 13.10 7.12 16.57
C MET A 228 14.37 6.49 16.00
N ASN A 229 15.21 5.97 16.88
CA ASN A 229 16.35 5.13 16.54
C ASN A 229 16.13 3.72 17.07
N ALA A 230 16.58 2.72 16.31
CA ALA A 230 16.65 1.33 16.75
C ALA A 230 18.06 0.77 16.47
N VAL A 231 18.56 -0.04 17.40
CA VAL A 231 19.84 -0.73 17.26
C VAL A 231 19.60 -2.21 17.49
N LEU A 232 19.93 -3.03 16.48
CA LEU A 232 20.02 -4.47 16.63
C LEU A 232 21.40 -4.82 17.16
N THR A 233 21.51 -5.34 18.37
CA THR A 233 22.80 -5.63 19.01
C THR A 233 23.47 -6.90 18.46
N GLN A 234 24.72 -7.14 18.86
CA GLN A 234 25.46 -8.37 18.55
C GLN A 234 24.78 -9.65 19.07
N THR A 235 23.92 -9.54 20.08
CA THR A 235 23.14 -10.65 20.62
C THR A 235 21.73 -10.71 20.03
N ASN A 236 21.48 -10.04 18.91
CA ASN A 236 20.18 -9.93 18.24
C ASN A 236 19.07 -9.42 19.17
N LEU A 237 19.38 -8.48 20.06
CA LEU A 237 18.38 -7.80 20.88
C LEU A 237 18.17 -6.38 20.37
N TRP A 238 16.93 -5.89 20.47
CA TRP A 238 16.58 -4.54 20.07
C TRP A 238 16.80 -3.53 21.20
N THR A 239 17.35 -2.38 20.86
CA THR A 239 17.33 -1.18 21.70
C THR A 239 16.69 -0.05 20.91
N VAL A 240 15.54 0.45 21.38
CA VAL A 240 14.77 1.51 20.71
C VAL A 240 14.75 2.76 21.58
N PHE A 241 15.01 3.93 21.00
CA PHE A 241 15.11 5.19 21.75
C PHE A 241 14.87 6.42 20.85
N ALA A 242 14.36 7.49 21.45
CA ALA A 242 14.25 8.78 20.77
C ALA A 242 15.64 9.41 20.54
N PRO A 243 15.87 10.16 19.44
CA PRO A 243 17.08 10.94 19.24
C PRO A 243 17.34 11.89 20.42
N LYS A 244 18.61 12.07 20.78
CA LYS A 244 18.98 13.08 21.77
C LYS A 244 18.70 14.46 21.18
N SER A 245 17.89 15.26 21.88
CA SER A 245 17.64 16.68 21.60
C SER A 245 18.87 17.54 21.82
#